data_AF-A0A9Q8ZGJ2-F1
#
_entry.id   AF-A0A9Q8ZGJ2-F1
#
_cell.length_a   1.000
_cell.length_b   1.000
_cell.length_c   1.000
_cell.angle_alpha   90.00
_cell.angle_beta   90.00
_cell.angle_gamma   90.00
#
_symmetry.space_group_name_H-M   'P 1'
#
loop_
_entity.id
_entity.type
_entity.pdbx_description
1 polymer ?
#
loop_
_entity_poly.entity_id
_entity_poly.type
_entity_poly.pdbx_seq_one_letter_code
_entity_poly.pdbx_strand_id
1 'polypeptide(L)'
;MSFDELYKRSETQPDTESVNQLIDAYKQQLELESAERIRKGWPFLCACKDPEYHAHSWRRSFNPKDSRLCGTVRYRGQLCARCYRKAKEQNCPWLEKFDGDRLGFPCVFDDPRLRRRIDANWKIGPVDKYGQPDPSWEKDPRRDGRCERTRFRNQLCQKCYNRMCEIRGFGRYFDSEWGILHKRYGTR
;
A
#
# COMPACT_ATOMS: atom_id res chain seq x y z
N MET A 1 4.36 0.31 20.31
CA MET A 1 5.27 1.31 20.88
C MET A 1 6.42 1.57 19.94
N SER A 2 6.79 2.83 19.70
CA SER A 2 8.03 3.21 18.98
C SER A 2 9.25 3.06 19.90
N PHE A 3 10.45 3.03 19.32
CA PHE A 3 11.69 3.09 20.09
C PHE A 3 11.80 4.40 20.88
N ASP A 4 11.46 5.53 20.26
CA ASP A 4 11.44 6.84 20.95
C ASP A 4 10.53 6.84 22.20
N GLU A 5 9.37 6.17 22.11
CA GLU A 5 8.46 6.02 23.25
C GLU A 5 8.99 5.03 24.29
N LEU A 6 9.78 4.03 23.89
CA LEU A 6 10.46 3.13 24.81
C LEU A 6 11.54 3.87 25.60
N TYR A 7 12.38 4.67 24.93
CA TYR A 7 13.41 5.48 25.59
C TYR A 7 12.79 6.55 26.50
N LYS A 8 11.73 7.23 26.07
CA LYS A 8 11.02 8.19 26.95
C LYS A 8 10.45 7.54 28.22
N ARG A 9 10.06 6.27 28.15
CA ARG A 9 9.55 5.53 29.31
C ARG A 9 10.66 4.97 30.19
N SER A 10 11.85 4.72 29.65
CA SER A 10 12.99 4.27 30.45
C SER A 10 13.56 5.40 31.31
N GLU A 11 13.42 6.66 30.89
CA GLU A 11 13.80 7.84 31.69
C GLU A 11 13.11 7.89 33.05
N THR A 12 11.92 7.30 33.18
CA THR A 12 11.18 7.26 34.45
C THR A 12 11.50 6.01 35.31
N GLN A 13 12.41 5.14 34.85
CA GLN A 13 12.77 3.92 35.56
C GLN A 13 14.05 4.12 36.39
N PRO A 14 14.17 3.51 37.57
CA PRO A 14 15.37 3.61 38.39
C PRO A 14 16.61 2.97 37.74
N ASP A 15 16.41 2.05 36.79
CA ASP A 15 17.42 1.30 36.05
C ASP A 15 17.51 1.72 34.57
N THR A 16 17.33 3.02 34.28
CA THR A 16 17.30 3.58 32.91
C THR A 16 18.42 3.06 32.00
N GLU A 17 19.66 2.99 32.49
CA GLU A 17 20.81 2.55 31.69
C GLU A 17 20.66 1.08 31.24
N SER A 18 20.27 0.20 32.16
CA SER A 18 20.04 -1.22 31.85
C SER A 18 18.85 -1.40 30.91
N VAL A 19 17.77 -0.63 31.11
CA VAL A 19 16.60 -0.64 30.23
C VAL A 19 16.98 -0.14 28.83
N ASN A 20 17.80 0.91 28.73
CA ASN A 20 18.27 1.43 27.44
C ASN A 20 19.12 0.40 26.69
N GLN A 21 20.02 -0.31 27.37
CA GLN A 21 20.80 -1.40 26.78
C GLN A 21 19.89 -2.52 26.23
N LEU A 22 18.81 -2.88 26.94
CA LEU A 22 17.83 -3.84 26.44
C LEU A 22 17.06 -3.33 25.20
N ILE A 23 16.72 -2.04 25.18
CA ILE A 23 16.06 -1.42 24.03
C ILE A 23 17.01 -1.45 22.81
N ASP A 24 18.28 -1.14 23.02
CA ASP A 24 19.32 -1.15 21.98
C ASP A 24 19.57 -2.56 21.43
N ALA A 25 19.74 -3.54 22.31
CA ALA A 25 19.91 -4.95 21.91
C ALA A 25 18.71 -5.45 21.08
N TYR A 26 17.49 -5.10 21.50
CA TYR A 26 16.29 -5.44 20.75
C TYR A 26 16.23 -4.74 19.38
N LYS A 27 16.67 -3.49 19.29
CA LYS A 27 16.76 -2.76 18.01
C LYS A 27 17.74 -3.44 17.06
N GLN A 28 18.94 -3.77 17.52
CA GLN A 28 19.95 -4.48 16.73
C GLN A 28 19.44 -5.83 16.23
N GLN A 29 18.74 -6.59 17.08
CA GLN A 29 18.12 -7.85 16.68
C GLN A 29 17.11 -7.65 15.54
N LEU A 30 16.26 -6.62 15.59
CA LEU A 30 15.31 -6.34 14.51
C LEU A 30 15.99 -5.93 13.20
N GLU A 31 17.12 -5.22 13.27
CA GLU A 31 17.92 -4.86 12.10
C GLU A 31 18.49 -6.12 11.41
N LEU A 32 19.04 -7.05 12.20
CA LEU A 32 19.52 -8.34 11.70
C LEU A 32 18.40 -9.18 11.09
N GLU A 33 17.26 -9.29 11.78
CA GLU A 33 16.08 -10.02 11.28
C GLU A 33 15.53 -9.40 9.98
N SER A 34 15.49 -8.07 9.89
CA SER A 34 15.02 -7.37 8.70
C SER A 34 15.93 -7.67 7.50
N ALA A 35 17.25 -7.54 7.69
CA ALA A 35 18.24 -7.84 6.67
C ALA A 35 18.17 -9.30 6.19
N GLU A 36 18.01 -10.24 7.12
CA GLU A 36 17.88 -11.66 6.79
C GLU A 36 16.59 -11.97 6.02
N ARG A 37 15.46 -11.38 6.44
CA ARG A 37 14.18 -11.55 5.75
C ARG A 37 14.24 -11.03 4.31
N ILE A 38 14.88 -9.88 4.09
CA ILE A 38 15.12 -9.32 2.75
C ILE A 38 15.96 -10.29 1.92
N ARG A 39 17.11 -10.72 2.44
CA ARG A 39 18.02 -11.64 1.75
C ARG A 39 17.37 -12.96 1.37
N LYS A 40 16.51 -13.51 2.24
CA LYS A 40 15.86 -14.81 2.06
C LYS A 40 14.48 -14.73 1.38
N GLY A 41 14.00 -13.54 1.04
CA GLY A 41 12.65 -13.34 0.47
C GLY A 41 11.52 -13.77 1.40
N TRP A 42 11.76 -13.74 2.72
CA TRP A 42 10.76 -14.10 3.73
C TRP A 42 9.73 -12.98 3.92
N PRO A 43 8.60 -13.27 4.58
CA PRO A 43 7.69 -12.22 5.03
C PRO A 43 8.44 -11.13 5.81
N PHE A 44 8.21 -9.87 5.47
CA PHE A 44 8.86 -8.71 6.07
C PHE A 44 8.28 -8.40 7.45
N LEU A 45 9.01 -7.60 8.23
CA LEU A 45 8.48 -7.03 9.46
C LEU A 45 7.37 -6.01 9.14
N CYS A 46 6.38 -5.90 10.01
CA CYS A 46 5.43 -4.79 9.98
C CYS A 46 6.20 -3.47 10.00
N ALA A 47 5.78 -2.45 9.23
CA ALA A 47 6.38 -1.12 9.23
C ALA A 47 6.41 -0.45 10.61
N CYS A 48 5.56 -0.87 11.55
CA CYS A 48 5.66 -0.43 12.94
C CYS A 48 6.91 -0.97 13.67
N LYS A 49 7.50 -2.07 13.20
CA LYS A 49 8.65 -2.74 13.81
C LYS A 49 9.86 -2.80 12.89
N ASP A 50 9.69 -2.46 11.62
CA ASP A 50 10.78 -2.33 10.68
C ASP A 50 11.66 -1.11 11.05
N PRO A 51 12.96 -1.31 11.35
CA PRO A 51 13.88 -0.24 11.73
C PRO A 51 14.01 0.87 10.70
N GLU A 52 13.86 0.57 9.41
CA GLU A 52 13.98 1.57 8.34
C GLU A 52 12.93 2.68 8.47
N TYR A 53 11.74 2.34 8.95
CA TYR A 53 10.65 3.30 9.10
C TYR A 53 10.72 4.09 10.41
N HIS A 54 11.75 3.88 11.25
CA HIS A 54 11.93 4.62 12.51
C HIS A 54 11.97 6.13 12.31
N ALA A 55 12.68 6.60 11.28
CA ALA A 55 12.85 8.02 11.01
C ALA A 55 11.60 8.69 10.42
N HIS A 56 10.60 7.92 9.96
CA HIS A 56 9.42 8.49 9.32
C HIS A 56 8.50 9.20 10.34
N SER A 57 8.01 10.39 9.97
CA SER A 57 7.19 11.25 10.83
C SER A 57 5.90 10.58 11.32
N TRP A 58 5.26 9.76 10.48
CA TRP A 58 4.06 8.99 10.86
C TRP A 58 4.38 7.95 11.94
N ARG A 59 5.60 7.39 11.94
CA ARG A 59 6.00 6.35 12.88
C ARG A 59 6.21 6.92 14.28
N ARG A 60 6.76 8.14 14.36
CA ARG A 60 6.95 8.88 15.61
C ARG A 60 5.61 9.20 16.30
N SER A 61 4.58 9.47 15.51
CA SER A 61 3.24 9.83 16.00
C SER A 61 2.28 8.65 16.17
N PHE A 62 2.65 7.45 15.70
CA PHE A 62 1.78 6.28 15.77
C PHE A 62 2.23 5.24 16.81
N ASN A 63 1.35 4.99 17.77
CA ASN A 63 1.46 3.86 18.69
C ASN A 63 0.13 3.09 18.68
N PRO A 64 0.09 1.77 18.36
CA PRO A 64 -1.15 1.00 18.34
C PRO A 64 -1.90 0.91 19.69
N LYS A 65 -1.36 1.50 20.78
CA LYS A 65 -1.97 1.58 22.12
C LYS A 65 -2.50 0.22 22.62
N ASP A 66 -1.77 -0.86 22.32
CA ASP A 66 -2.03 -2.19 22.85
C ASP A 66 -0.70 -2.94 23.05
N SER A 67 -0.72 -3.99 23.88
CA SER A 67 0.45 -4.82 24.22
C SER A 67 0.69 -5.98 23.25
N ARG A 68 -0.15 -6.15 22.23
CA ARG A 68 -0.04 -7.29 21.31
C ARG A 68 1.19 -7.15 20.43
N LEU A 69 1.80 -8.28 20.08
CA LEU A 69 2.95 -8.32 19.19
C LEU A 69 2.55 -7.93 17.75
N CYS A 70 3.49 -7.36 17.00
CA CYS A 70 3.29 -7.13 15.57
C CYS A 70 3.51 -8.44 14.81
N GLY A 71 2.70 -8.68 13.78
CA GLY A 71 2.94 -9.76 12.84
C GLY A 71 3.88 -9.36 11.72
N THR A 72 4.17 -10.32 10.85
CA THR A 72 4.87 -10.10 9.58
C THR A 72 3.89 -9.66 8.49
N VAL A 73 4.44 -9.19 7.38
CA VAL A 73 3.70 -8.70 6.22
C VAL A 73 4.32 -9.24 4.93
N ARG A 74 3.52 -9.26 3.86
CA ARG A 74 3.97 -9.80 2.58
C ARG A 74 4.90 -8.84 1.83
N TYR A 75 4.75 -7.54 2.06
CA TYR A 75 5.54 -6.51 1.38
C TYR A 75 6.12 -5.55 2.41
N ARG A 76 7.35 -5.09 2.15
CA ARG A 76 8.06 -4.11 2.97
C ARG A 76 7.23 -2.84 3.13
N GLY A 77 7.35 -2.18 4.27
CA GLY A 77 6.56 -0.99 4.60
C GLY A 77 5.07 -1.19 4.83
N GLN A 78 4.54 -2.41 4.83
CA GLN A 78 3.14 -2.63 5.21
C GLN A 78 2.93 -2.63 6.72
N LEU A 79 1.77 -2.17 7.15
CA LEU A 79 1.26 -2.50 8.48
C LEU A 79 0.68 -3.92 8.48
N CYS A 80 0.98 -4.70 9.52
CA CYS A 80 0.25 -5.95 9.77
C CYS A 80 -1.24 -5.63 10.04
N ALA A 81 -2.11 -6.64 9.89
CA ALA A 81 -3.56 -6.47 10.02
C ALA A 81 -3.99 -5.77 11.32
N ARG A 82 -3.31 -6.08 12.43
CA ARG A 82 -3.51 -5.41 13.72
C ARG A 82 -3.16 -3.92 13.67
N CYS A 83 -1.93 -3.58 13.27
CA CYS A 83 -1.46 -2.20 13.25
C CYS A 83 -2.28 -1.35 12.27
N TYR A 84 -2.70 -1.92 11.15
CA TYR A 84 -3.59 -1.25 10.20
C TYR A 84 -4.95 -0.94 10.82
N ARG A 85 -5.56 -1.90 11.54
CA ARG A 85 -6.82 -1.69 12.26
C ARG A 85 -6.70 -0.59 13.31
N LYS A 86 -5.61 -0.59 14.07
CA LYS A 86 -5.34 0.46 15.07
C LYS A 86 -5.12 1.84 14.46
N ALA A 87 -4.43 1.93 13.33
CA ALA A 87 -4.29 3.20 12.61
C ALA A 87 -5.66 3.74 12.15
N LYS A 88 -6.58 2.86 11.73
CA LYS A 88 -7.97 3.24 11.43
C LYS A 88 -8.74 3.70 12.67
N GLU A 89 -8.73 2.90 13.75
CA GLU A 89 -9.42 3.25 15.01
C GLU A 89 -8.95 4.59 15.59
N GLN A 90 -7.66 4.91 15.41
CA GLN A 90 -7.05 6.17 15.88
C GLN A 90 -7.17 7.31 14.86
N ASN A 91 -7.91 7.14 13.76
CA ASN A 91 -8.09 8.14 12.71
C ASN A 91 -6.77 8.76 12.20
N CYS A 92 -5.76 7.93 12.00
CA CYS A 92 -4.44 8.39 11.58
C CYS A 92 -4.48 8.98 10.15
N PRO A 93 -4.29 10.30 9.96
CA PRO A 93 -4.47 10.95 8.65
C PRO A 93 -3.43 10.52 7.61
N TRP A 94 -2.26 10.09 8.07
CA TRP A 94 -1.21 9.56 7.20
C TRP A 94 -1.59 8.20 6.59
N LEU A 95 -2.57 7.48 7.15
CA LEU A 95 -2.96 6.15 6.68
C LEU A 95 -3.52 6.20 5.24
N GLU A 96 -4.18 7.28 4.86
CA GLU A 96 -4.67 7.51 3.49
C GLU A 96 -3.53 7.62 2.47
N LYS A 97 -2.38 8.13 2.93
CA LYS A 97 -1.16 8.29 2.13
C LYS A 97 -0.19 7.12 2.35
N PHE A 98 -0.53 6.18 3.23
CA PHE A 98 0.32 5.10 3.65
C PHE A 98 0.18 3.91 2.70
N ASP A 99 1.18 3.71 1.86
CA ASP A 99 1.25 2.56 0.98
C ASP A 99 2.48 1.67 1.24
N GLY A 100 3.35 1.97 2.21
CA GLY A 100 4.58 1.19 2.40
C GLY A 100 5.42 1.07 1.11
N ASP A 101 6.27 0.05 1.04
CA ASP A 101 6.86 -0.40 -0.23
C ASP A 101 5.88 -1.34 -0.97
N ARG A 102 4.57 -1.05 -0.91
CA ARG A 102 3.62 -1.65 -1.85
C ARG A 102 3.96 -1.11 -3.22
N LEU A 103 4.75 -1.88 -3.95
CA LEU A 103 4.73 -1.92 -5.39
C LEU A 103 3.26 -2.04 -5.84
N GLY A 104 2.69 -0.91 -6.27
CA GLY A 104 1.37 -0.79 -6.92
C GLY A 104 0.17 -0.40 -6.04
N PHE A 105 -0.66 0.49 -6.60
CA PHE A 105 -2.01 0.77 -6.13
C PHE A 105 -2.90 -0.48 -6.35
N PRO A 106 -4.06 -0.62 -5.65
CA PRO A 106 -5.19 -1.28 -6.33
C PRO A 106 -5.31 -0.59 -7.69
N CYS A 107 -5.39 -1.35 -8.80
CA CYS A 107 -5.46 -0.86 -10.19
C CYS A 107 -5.92 0.60 -10.28
N VAL A 108 -5.27 1.45 -11.08
CA VAL A 108 -5.52 2.91 -11.21
C VAL A 108 -7.01 3.36 -11.11
N PHE A 109 -7.96 2.51 -11.52
CA PHE A 109 -9.41 2.74 -11.49
C PHE A 109 -10.09 2.55 -10.10
N ASP A 110 -9.46 1.80 -9.20
CA ASP A 110 -9.87 1.66 -7.80
C ASP A 110 -9.15 2.63 -6.87
N ASP A 111 -8.21 3.44 -7.38
CA ASP A 111 -7.63 4.55 -6.65
C ASP A 111 -8.66 5.70 -6.53
N PRO A 112 -9.14 6.04 -5.32
CA PRO A 112 -10.12 7.10 -5.13
C PRO A 112 -9.69 8.46 -5.67
N ARG A 113 -8.37 8.72 -5.81
CA ARG A 113 -7.82 9.98 -6.34
C ARG A 113 -7.95 10.11 -7.85
N LEU A 114 -8.15 8.98 -8.55
CA LEU A 114 -8.22 8.90 -10.01
C LEU A 114 -9.64 8.55 -10.50
N ARG A 115 -10.62 8.43 -9.60
CA ARG A 115 -12.05 8.25 -9.91
C ARG A 115 -12.76 9.56 -10.26
N ARG A 116 -12.20 10.41 -11.12
CA ARG A 116 -12.89 11.63 -11.57
C ARG A 116 -14.04 11.25 -12.50
N ARG A 117 -15.15 12.02 -12.51
CA ARG A 117 -16.30 11.77 -13.39
C ARG A 117 -15.91 11.69 -14.87
N ILE A 118 -14.94 12.50 -15.29
CA ILE A 118 -14.41 12.53 -16.67
C ILE A 118 -13.56 11.30 -17.01
N ASP A 119 -13.04 10.60 -16.01
CA ASP A 119 -12.18 9.42 -16.16
C ASP A 119 -12.99 8.11 -16.02
N ALA A 120 -14.32 8.20 -15.91
CA ALA A 120 -15.23 7.07 -15.70
C ALA A 120 -15.62 6.32 -17.00
N ASN A 121 -14.98 6.61 -18.13
CA ASN A 121 -15.28 5.98 -19.42
C ASN A 121 -15.18 4.44 -19.38
N TRP A 122 -14.37 3.88 -18.49
CA TRP A 122 -14.28 2.43 -18.28
C TRP A 122 -15.55 1.80 -17.68
N LYS A 123 -16.43 2.60 -17.05
CA LYS A 123 -17.74 2.13 -16.55
C LYS A 123 -18.76 1.96 -17.68
N ILE A 124 -18.55 2.65 -18.80
CA ILE A 124 -19.44 2.65 -19.98
C ILE A 124 -19.22 1.37 -20.81
N GLY A 125 -18.03 0.76 -20.72
CA GLY A 125 -17.70 -0.48 -21.43
C GLY A 125 -17.23 -0.26 -22.86
N PRO A 126 -17.12 -1.34 -23.66
CA PRO A 126 -16.86 -1.24 -25.08
C PRO A 126 -17.91 -0.37 -25.77
N VAL A 127 -17.48 0.42 -26.75
CA VAL A 127 -18.37 1.21 -27.61
C VAL A 127 -18.26 0.73 -29.04
N ASP A 128 -19.36 0.77 -29.77
CA ASP A 128 -19.40 0.40 -31.18
C ASP A 128 -18.70 1.44 -32.07
N LYS A 129 -18.73 1.20 -33.40
CA LYS A 129 -18.15 2.12 -34.40
C LYS A 129 -18.81 3.51 -34.43
N TYR A 130 -19.98 3.66 -33.82
CA TYR A 130 -20.76 4.90 -33.73
C TYR A 130 -20.67 5.55 -32.33
N GLY A 131 -19.88 4.97 -31.42
CA GLY A 131 -19.69 5.45 -30.05
C GLY A 131 -20.80 5.06 -29.08
N GLN A 132 -21.67 4.12 -29.44
CA GLN A 132 -22.75 3.63 -28.57
C GLN A 132 -22.23 2.53 -27.63
N PRO A 133 -22.54 2.59 -26.32
CA PRO A 133 -22.15 1.56 -25.36
C PRO A 133 -22.77 0.20 -25.67
N ASP A 134 -22.04 -0.89 -25.41
CA ASP A 134 -22.57 -2.25 -25.50
C ASP A 134 -23.69 -2.47 -24.45
N PRO A 135 -24.94 -2.77 -24.87
CA PRO A 135 -26.06 -2.99 -23.95
C PRO A 135 -25.89 -4.18 -23.02
N SER A 136 -25.03 -5.14 -23.38
CA SER A 136 -24.74 -6.32 -22.57
C SER A 136 -23.71 -6.04 -21.46
N TRP A 137 -23.01 -4.90 -21.53
CA TRP A 137 -21.94 -4.54 -20.61
C TRP A 137 -22.39 -4.49 -19.14
N GLU A 138 -23.62 -4.05 -18.87
CA GLU A 138 -24.15 -3.99 -17.51
C GLU A 138 -24.25 -5.36 -16.82
N LYS A 139 -24.40 -6.42 -17.61
CA LYS A 139 -24.56 -7.82 -17.16
C LYS A 139 -23.29 -8.63 -17.32
N ASP A 140 -22.21 -8.02 -17.81
CA ASP A 140 -20.98 -8.72 -18.13
C ASP A 140 -20.23 -9.12 -16.84
N PRO A 141 -19.93 -10.42 -16.62
CA PRO A 141 -19.19 -10.88 -15.44
C PRO A 141 -17.83 -10.20 -15.28
N ARG A 142 -17.27 -9.69 -16.38
CA ARG A 142 -16.03 -8.93 -16.37
C ARG A 142 -16.22 -7.63 -15.62
N ARG A 143 -17.37 -6.94 -15.66
CA ARG A 143 -17.65 -5.65 -14.99
C ARG A 143 -17.32 -5.66 -13.50
N ASP A 144 -17.75 -6.72 -12.81
CA ASP A 144 -17.65 -6.89 -11.35
C ASP A 144 -16.33 -7.53 -10.89
N GLY A 145 -15.41 -7.79 -11.81
CA GLY A 145 -14.07 -8.25 -11.49
C GLY A 145 -13.38 -7.25 -10.57
N ARG A 146 -13.24 -7.59 -9.28
CA ARG A 146 -12.50 -6.77 -8.31
C ARG A 146 -11.10 -6.53 -8.84
N CYS A 147 -10.66 -5.27 -8.84
CA CYS A 147 -9.31 -4.97 -9.27
C CYS A 147 -8.30 -5.62 -8.33
N GLU A 148 -7.25 -6.15 -8.94
CA GLU A 148 -6.11 -6.65 -8.19
C GLU A 148 -5.09 -5.54 -8.00
N ARG A 149 -4.23 -5.72 -7.01
CA ARG A 149 -3.07 -4.85 -6.82
C ARG A 149 -2.03 -5.18 -7.88
N THR A 150 -1.46 -4.14 -8.47
CA THR A 150 -0.43 -4.27 -9.51
C THR A 150 0.95 -4.29 -8.91
N ARG A 151 1.97 -4.63 -9.70
CA ARG A 151 3.37 -4.56 -9.27
C ARG A 151 3.96 -3.17 -9.48
N PHE A 152 3.44 -2.40 -10.43
CA PHE A 152 4.03 -1.10 -10.77
C PHE A 152 3.07 0.06 -10.47
N ARG A 153 3.64 1.20 -10.06
CA ARG A 153 2.89 2.44 -9.85
C ARG A 153 2.21 2.84 -11.17
N ASN A 154 0.95 3.24 -11.10
CA ASN A 154 0.11 3.61 -12.24
C ASN A 154 -0.12 2.49 -13.28
N GLN A 155 0.04 1.22 -12.89
CA GLN A 155 -0.25 0.07 -13.74
C GLN A 155 -1.70 -0.40 -13.57
N LEU A 156 -2.28 -0.96 -14.63
CA LEU A 156 -3.51 -1.76 -14.60
C LEU A 156 -3.24 -3.19 -14.13
N CYS A 157 -4.16 -3.77 -13.35
CA CYS A 157 -4.08 -5.21 -13.09
C CYS A 157 -4.43 -5.98 -14.35
N GLN A 158 -4.06 -7.26 -14.43
CA GLN A 158 -4.29 -8.06 -15.65
C GLN A 158 -5.78 -8.05 -16.07
N LYS A 159 -6.70 -8.10 -15.10
CA LYS A 159 -8.15 -8.00 -15.34
C LYS A 159 -8.54 -6.65 -15.93
N CYS A 160 -8.02 -5.55 -15.38
CA CYS A 160 -8.21 -4.21 -15.91
C CYS A 160 -7.60 -4.10 -17.32
N TYR A 161 -6.38 -4.58 -17.51
CA TYR A 161 -5.64 -4.50 -18.78
C TYR A 161 -6.37 -5.25 -19.89
N ASN A 162 -6.76 -6.51 -19.66
CA ASN A 162 -7.51 -7.32 -20.63
C ASN A 162 -8.83 -6.64 -21.02
N ARG A 163 -9.57 -6.11 -20.04
CA ARG A 163 -10.82 -5.37 -20.27
C ARG A 163 -10.59 -4.14 -21.15
N MET A 164 -9.50 -3.41 -20.90
CA MET A 164 -9.21 -2.18 -21.62
C MET A 164 -8.66 -2.41 -23.03
N CYS A 165 -8.02 -3.56 -23.30
CA CYS A 165 -7.59 -3.95 -24.65
C CYS A 165 -8.77 -4.08 -25.63
N GLU A 166 -9.98 -4.34 -25.12
CA GLU A 166 -11.20 -4.43 -25.92
C GLU A 166 -11.85 -3.05 -26.19
N ILE A 167 -11.42 -2.00 -25.49
CA ILE A 167 -11.97 -0.65 -25.63
C ILE A 167 -11.14 0.16 -26.65
N ARG A 168 -11.78 0.56 -27.75
CA ARG A 168 -11.14 1.32 -28.83
C ARG A 168 -10.58 2.66 -28.31
N GLY A 169 -9.33 2.97 -28.66
CA GLY A 169 -8.66 4.23 -28.28
C GLY A 169 -7.96 4.20 -26.92
N PHE A 170 -7.93 3.05 -26.24
CA PHE A 170 -7.32 2.89 -24.92
C PHE A 170 -5.79 3.12 -24.89
N GLY A 171 -5.06 2.66 -25.90
CA GLY A 171 -3.60 2.78 -25.99
C GLY A 171 -3.08 4.23 -25.98
N ARG A 172 -3.96 5.23 -26.07
CA ARG A 172 -3.56 6.63 -25.87
C ARG A 172 -3.18 6.95 -24.44
N TYR A 173 -3.72 6.23 -23.45
CA TYR A 173 -3.56 6.52 -22.02
C TYR A 173 -2.52 5.64 -21.33
N PHE A 174 -2.46 4.36 -21.69
CA PHE A 174 -1.59 3.35 -21.10
C PHE A 174 -0.79 2.66 -22.19
N ASP A 175 0.40 2.19 -21.84
CA ASP A 175 1.17 1.34 -22.75
C ASP A 175 0.42 0.02 -23.02
N SER A 176 0.64 -0.52 -24.22
CA SER A 176 -0.04 -1.70 -24.76
C SER A 176 0.69 -3.02 -24.44
N GLU A 177 1.67 -3.03 -23.56
CA GLU A 177 2.47 -4.22 -23.24
C GLU A 177 2.26 -4.64 -21.77
N TRP A 178 2.24 -3.66 -20.88
CA TRP A 178 2.20 -3.79 -19.43
C TRP A 178 1.05 -3.03 -18.80
N GLY A 179 0.32 -2.21 -19.56
CA GLY A 179 -0.82 -1.44 -19.06
C GLY A 179 -0.42 -0.36 -18.05
N ILE A 180 0.76 0.25 -18.20
CA ILE A 180 1.25 1.34 -17.36
C ILE A 180 0.78 2.68 -17.94
N LEU A 181 0.22 3.53 -17.10
CA LEU A 181 -0.26 4.86 -17.47
C LEU A 181 0.92 5.69 -17.98
N HIS A 182 0.79 6.27 -19.18
CA HIS A 182 1.82 7.15 -19.71
C HIS A 182 2.03 8.35 -18.77
N LYS A 183 3.30 8.76 -18.61
CA LYS A 183 3.71 9.85 -17.70
C LYS A 183 2.86 11.11 -17.85
N ARG A 184 2.47 11.47 -19.08
CA ARG A 184 1.62 12.65 -19.38
C ARG A 184 0.24 12.64 -18.72
N TYR A 185 -0.27 11.46 -18.34
CA TYR A 185 -1.50 11.31 -17.56
C TYR A 185 -1.23 10.89 -16.11
N GLY A 186 -0.04 10.36 -15.84
CA GLY A 186 0.37 9.81 -14.55
C GLY A 186 1.06 10.79 -13.62
N THR A 187 0.64 12.06 -13.53
CA THR A 187 0.73 12.93 -12.32
C THR A 187 0.22 14.35 -12.58
N ARG A 188 -0.75 14.78 -11.76
CA ARG A 188 -0.70 16.01 -10.94
C ARG A 188 -0.78 15.54 -9.49
#